data_AF-A0AAV8VU49-F1
#
_entry.id   AF-A0AAV8VU49-F1
#
_cell.length_a   1.000
_cell.length_b   1.000
_cell.length_c   1.000
_cell.angle_alpha   90.00
_cell.angle_beta   90.00
_cell.angle_gamma   90.00
#
_symmetry.space_group_name_H-M   'P 1'
#
loop_
_entity.id
_entity.type
_entity.pdbx_description
1 polymer ?
#
loop_
_entity_poly.entity_id
_entity_poly.type
_entity_poly.pdbx_seq_one_letter_code
_entity_poly.pdbx_strand_id
1 'polypeptide(L)'
;MKLNRLSVLSEDIKDLNFNELLQLAQDTSRVSIGNVTDDDVTFTLFTQTLEGGKTISAKQNDVDVNKLTKVIIHGWIANNRRSWYKDITELFLRNADCNVIQVDWEKPARAAYVSSAINTKLIGDKIAKFLTDTKIPPHNVHMVGHSLGAHIAGFAGKRVYQVTGTKISRITGLDPAGPYFQERIFVESERLDKEDADVVDVIHTDAGAYGVVFPIGTLDIYVNKGRAPQPGCAYDFSANSVGEFVENSFCSHSRSTAYFTEWINGGIFTCRMCRSWAYYVINLCPRTVKLAANDVNENITGICITTTRGVRPFLYH
;
A
#
# COMPACT_ATOMS: atom_id res chain seq x y z
N MET A 1 22.23 14.09 -27.59
CA MET A 1 21.45 12.97 -27.03
C MET A 1 20.81 13.46 -25.72
N LYS A 2 19.55 13.90 -25.78
CA LYS A 2 18.83 14.44 -24.61
C LYS A 2 18.30 13.26 -23.79
N LEU A 3 18.71 13.18 -22.53
CA LEU A 3 18.18 12.26 -21.53
C LEU A 3 16.71 12.61 -21.27
N ASN A 4 15.79 11.76 -21.73
CA ASN A 4 14.40 11.80 -21.30
C ASN A 4 14.36 11.43 -19.81
N ARG A 5 14.24 12.45 -18.94
CA ARG A 5 13.75 12.26 -17.57
C ARG A 5 12.28 11.82 -17.67
N LEU A 6 12.04 10.52 -17.73
CA LEU A 6 10.73 9.97 -17.38
C LEU A 6 10.60 10.14 -15.87
N SER A 7 10.04 11.27 -15.50
CA SER A 7 9.58 11.58 -14.16
C SER A 7 8.69 10.45 -13.64
N VAL A 8 8.96 9.96 -12.43
CA VAL A 8 8.01 9.14 -11.64
C VAL A 8 6.89 10.04 -11.08
N LEU A 9 6.62 11.17 -11.74
CA LEU A 9 5.76 12.25 -11.27
C LEU A 9 4.36 11.99 -11.82
N SER A 10 3.39 11.78 -10.94
CA SER A 10 1.98 11.68 -11.30
C SER A 10 1.48 13.03 -11.83
N GLU A 11 0.57 13.02 -12.80
CA GLU A 11 -0.10 14.23 -13.29
C GLU A 11 -1.08 14.83 -12.25
N ASP A 12 -1.46 14.10 -11.18
CA ASP A 12 -2.65 14.46 -10.39
C ASP A 12 -2.43 15.19 -9.04
N ILE A 13 -1.21 15.53 -8.60
CA ILE A 13 -1.05 16.47 -7.46
C ILE A 13 -0.93 17.92 -7.98
N LYS A 14 -0.51 18.11 -9.23
CA LYS A 14 -0.65 19.38 -9.97
C LYS A 14 -2.09 19.88 -10.08
N ASP A 15 -3.07 18.97 -10.01
CA ASP A 15 -4.50 19.30 -10.08
C ASP A 15 -5.09 19.79 -8.75
N LEU A 16 -4.36 19.65 -7.63
CA LEU A 16 -4.82 20.18 -6.35
C LEU A 16 -4.64 21.70 -6.32
N ASN A 17 -5.75 22.42 -6.30
CA ASN A 17 -5.72 23.88 -6.26
C ASN A 17 -5.41 24.40 -4.84
N PHE A 18 -5.07 25.68 -4.73
CA PHE A 18 -4.70 26.32 -3.46
C PHE A 18 -5.74 26.12 -2.35
N ASN A 19 -7.03 26.02 -2.67
CA ASN A 19 -8.08 25.81 -1.67
C ASN A 19 -8.11 24.36 -1.17
N GLU A 20 -7.82 23.38 -2.01
CA GLU A 20 -7.69 21.98 -1.59
C GLU A 20 -6.46 21.81 -0.70
N LEU A 21 -5.36 22.48 -1.01
CA LEU A 21 -4.17 22.54 -0.17
C LEU A 21 -4.39 23.29 1.16
N LEU A 22 -5.15 24.38 1.12
CA LEU A 22 -5.58 25.11 2.30
C LEU A 22 -6.53 24.26 3.15
N GLN A 23 -7.36 23.44 2.53
CA GLN A 23 -8.23 22.49 3.21
C GLN A 23 -7.40 21.39 3.90
N LEU A 24 -6.40 20.80 3.23
CA LEU A 24 -5.44 19.88 3.87
C LEU A 24 -4.74 20.49 5.10
N ALA A 25 -4.45 21.79 5.06
CA ALA A 25 -3.82 22.54 6.16
C ALA A 25 -4.80 22.95 7.28
N GLN A 26 -6.07 23.24 6.96
CA GLN A 26 -7.10 23.67 7.91
C GLN A 26 -7.82 22.49 8.59
N ASP A 27 -7.86 21.32 7.93
CA ASP A 27 -8.61 20.13 8.39
C ASP A 27 -7.87 19.27 9.43
N THR A 28 -6.69 19.66 9.90
CA THR A 28 -6.03 18.97 11.03
C THR A 28 -6.81 19.09 12.35
N SER A 29 -7.88 19.90 12.39
CA SER A 29 -8.67 20.21 13.58
C SER A 29 -10.17 19.84 13.49
N ARG A 30 -10.70 19.50 12.31
CA ARG A 30 -12.13 19.17 12.13
C ARG A 30 -12.33 17.67 11.97
N VAL A 31 -12.69 17.01 13.07
CA VAL A 31 -13.14 15.61 13.07
C VAL A 31 -14.60 15.57 12.60
N SER A 32 -14.82 15.02 11.42
CA SER A 32 -16.15 14.60 10.97
C SER A 32 -16.09 13.11 10.68
N ILE A 33 -16.87 12.32 11.44
CA ILE A 33 -17.09 10.92 11.08
C ILE A 33 -17.96 10.95 9.82
N GLY A 34 -17.39 10.60 8.68
CA GLY A 34 -18.14 10.54 7.43
C GLY A 34 -19.21 9.45 7.52
N ASN A 35 -20.42 9.73 7.06
CA ASN A 35 -21.39 8.69 6.73
C ASN A 35 -20.90 7.99 5.45
N VAL A 36 -19.93 7.07 5.57
CA VAL A 36 -19.43 6.27 4.45
C VAL A 36 -20.51 5.29 4.01
N THR A 37 -21.13 5.53 2.85
CA THR A 37 -22.16 4.65 2.30
C THR A 37 -21.55 3.57 1.41
N ASP A 38 -22.35 2.57 1.00
CA ASP A 38 -21.87 1.52 0.08
C ASP A 38 -21.47 2.09 -1.29
N ASP A 39 -22.09 3.18 -1.73
CA ASP A 39 -21.79 3.86 -2.99
C ASP A 39 -20.45 4.63 -2.96
N ASP A 40 -19.84 4.78 -1.78
CA ASP A 40 -18.57 5.48 -1.62
C ASP A 40 -17.35 4.58 -1.88
N VAL A 41 -17.56 3.29 -2.15
CA VAL A 41 -16.51 2.32 -2.48
C VAL A 41 -16.85 1.57 -3.75
N THR A 42 -15.98 1.69 -4.76
CA THR A 42 -16.12 0.99 -6.03
C THR A 42 -15.13 -0.16 -6.11
N PHE A 43 -15.62 -1.32 -6.58
CA PHE A 43 -14.80 -2.50 -6.87
C PHE A 43 -14.75 -2.71 -8.38
N THR A 44 -13.57 -2.61 -8.99
CA THR A 44 -13.38 -2.86 -10.42
C THR A 44 -12.55 -4.12 -10.61
N LEU A 45 -13.15 -5.13 -11.23
CA LEU A 45 -12.51 -6.39 -11.56
C LEU A 45 -11.77 -6.29 -12.90
N PHE A 46 -10.55 -6.80 -12.92
CA PHE A 46 -9.73 -7.04 -14.10
C PHE A 46 -9.34 -8.53 -14.13
N THR A 47 -9.31 -9.09 -15.33
CA THR A 47 -8.81 -10.45 -15.61
C THR A 47 -8.05 -10.42 -16.93
N GLN A 48 -7.34 -11.50 -17.29
CA GLN A 48 -6.65 -11.60 -18.58
C GLN A 48 -7.59 -11.41 -19.79
N THR A 49 -8.89 -11.70 -19.64
CA THR A 49 -9.90 -11.52 -20.68
C THR A 49 -10.69 -10.22 -20.54
N LEU A 50 -10.41 -9.41 -19.52
CA LEU A 50 -11.15 -8.20 -19.16
C LEU A 50 -10.18 -7.07 -18.81
N GLU A 51 -9.31 -6.70 -19.75
CA GLU A 51 -8.28 -5.69 -19.56
C GLU A 51 -8.86 -4.28 -19.34
N GLY A 52 -10.05 -3.99 -19.89
CA GLY A 52 -10.73 -2.70 -19.69
C GLY A 52 -11.38 -2.53 -18.30
N GLY A 53 -11.39 -3.60 -17.49
CA GLY A 53 -12.05 -3.62 -16.19
C GLY A 53 -13.57 -3.65 -16.26
N LYS A 54 -14.22 -4.17 -15.22
CA LYS A 54 -15.67 -4.10 -15.02
C LYS A 54 -15.94 -3.74 -13.57
N THR A 55 -16.73 -2.69 -13.34
CA THR A 55 -17.26 -2.41 -12.01
C THR A 55 -18.22 -3.53 -11.62
N ILE A 56 -17.98 -4.15 -10.47
CA ILE A 56 -18.73 -5.29 -9.98
C ILE A 56 -19.34 -4.98 -8.62
N SER A 57 -20.44 -5.67 -8.32
CA SER A 57 -21.06 -5.64 -7.00
C SER A 57 -20.61 -6.86 -6.20
N ALA A 58 -20.94 -6.93 -4.91
CA ALA A 58 -20.65 -8.08 -4.06
C ALA A 58 -21.53 -9.30 -4.40
N LYS A 59 -21.51 -9.76 -5.65
CA LYS A 59 -22.24 -10.92 -6.16
C LYS A 59 -21.27 -11.99 -6.62
N GLN A 60 -21.55 -13.24 -6.25
CA GLN A 60 -20.68 -14.40 -6.52
C GLN A 60 -20.37 -14.60 -8.02
N ASN A 61 -21.29 -14.27 -8.93
CA ASN A 61 -21.12 -14.54 -10.37
C ASN A 61 -20.15 -13.59 -11.08
N ASP A 62 -19.68 -12.54 -10.41
CA ASP A 62 -18.80 -11.56 -11.02
C ASP A 62 -17.32 -11.99 -10.97
N VAL A 63 -16.93 -12.90 -10.07
CA VAL A 63 -15.51 -13.27 -9.80
C VAL A 63 -15.33 -14.80 -9.88
N ASP A 64 -14.23 -15.26 -10.48
CA ASP A 64 -13.87 -16.69 -10.45
C ASP A 64 -13.23 -17.04 -9.10
N VAL A 65 -14.02 -17.61 -8.19
CA VAL A 65 -13.60 -17.96 -6.83
C VAL A 65 -12.51 -19.03 -6.75
N ASN A 66 -12.26 -19.77 -7.84
CA ASN A 66 -11.20 -20.80 -7.89
C ASN A 66 -9.82 -20.20 -8.19
N LYS A 67 -9.76 -18.93 -8.61
CA LYS A 67 -8.52 -18.22 -8.91
C LYS A 67 -8.04 -17.43 -7.70
N LEU A 68 -6.72 -17.17 -7.67
CA LEU A 68 -6.15 -16.21 -6.76
C LEU A 68 -6.80 -14.84 -6.99
N THR A 69 -7.05 -14.11 -5.90
CA THR A 69 -7.61 -12.76 -5.96
C THR A 69 -6.59 -11.77 -5.39
N LYS A 70 -6.20 -10.80 -6.20
CA LYS A 70 -5.34 -9.67 -5.82
C LYS A 70 -6.21 -8.45 -5.61
N VAL A 71 -6.09 -7.77 -4.46
CA VAL A 71 -6.86 -6.54 -4.17
C VAL A 71 -5.89 -5.37 -4.03
N ILE A 72 -6.15 -4.26 -4.72
CA ILE A 72 -5.28 -3.08 -4.73
C ILE A 72 -6.01 -1.89 -4.11
N ILE A 73 -5.37 -1.23 -3.12
CA ILE A 73 -6.02 -0.21 -2.27
C ILE A 73 -5.12 1.03 -2.13
N HIS A 74 -5.63 2.20 -2.52
CA HIS A 74 -4.91 3.48 -2.50
C HIS A 74 -4.99 4.16 -1.12
N GLY A 75 -4.20 5.22 -0.97
CA GLY A 75 -4.12 6.04 0.25
C GLY A 75 -5.01 7.29 0.24
N TRP A 76 -4.68 8.19 1.17
CA TRP A 76 -5.27 9.53 1.28
C TRP A 76 -5.09 10.32 -0.02
N ILE A 77 -6.07 11.16 -0.37
CA ILE A 77 -6.11 12.04 -1.57
C ILE A 77 -5.80 11.35 -2.92
N ALA A 78 -5.88 10.02 -2.95
CA ALA A 78 -5.64 9.21 -4.14
C ALA A 78 -6.95 8.56 -4.63
N ASN A 79 -6.84 7.84 -5.74
CA ASN A 79 -7.91 7.08 -6.39
C ASN A 79 -7.27 5.94 -7.20
N ASN A 80 -8.09 5.14 -7.88
CA ASN A 80 -7.62 4.02 -8.70
C ASN A 80 -6.98 4.41 -10.06
N ARG A 81 -6.95 5.70 -10.41
CA ARG A 81 -6.37 6.19 -11.69
C ARG A 81 -4.86 6.43 -11.62
N ARG A 82 -4.25 6.27 -10.44
CA ARG A 82 -2.80 6.37 -10.26
C ARG A 82 -2.10 5.33 -11.13
N SER A 83 -1.02 5.72 -11.82
CA SER A 83 -0.30 4.84 -12.75
C SER A 83 0.10 3.49 -12.15
N TRP A 84 0.48 3.47 -10.87
CA TRP A 84 0.86 2.25 -10.17
C TRP A 84 -0.29 1.22 -10.04
N TYR A 85 -1.55 1.64 -10.05
CA TYR A 85 -2.70 0.71 -10.11
C TYR A 85 -2.66 -0.08 -11.42
N LYS A 86 -2.49 0.62 -12.54
CA LYS A 86 -2.36 0.01 -13.86
C LYS A 86 -1.14 -0.91 -13.93
N ASP A 87 0.03 -0.40 -13.54
CA ASP A 87 1.29 -1.16 -13.61
C ASP A 87 1.21 -2.46 -12.79
N ILE A 88 0.70 -2.40 -11.55
CA ILE A 88 0.56 -3.58 -10.70
C ILE A 88 -0.49 -4.55 -11.26
N THR A 89 -1.65 -4.04 -11.73
CA THR A 89 -2.69 -4.88 -12.34
C THR A 89 -2.14 -5.66 -13.53
N GLU A 90 -1.48 -4.98 -14.46
CA GLU A 90 -0.88 -5.61 -15.65
C GLU A 90 0.16 -6.67 -15.26
N LEU A 91 1.01 -6.37 -14.28
CA LEU A 91 2.01 -7.32 -13.79
C LEU A 91 1.39 -8.55 -13.13
N PHE A 92 0.34 -8.39 -12.32
CA PHE A 92 -0.37 -9.53 -11.74
C PHE A 92 -1.02 -10.41 -12.81
N LEU A 93 -1.73 -9.81 -13.77
CA LEU A 93 -2.39 -10.54 -14.85
C LEU A 93 -1.40 -11.21 -15.82
N ARG A 94 -0.22 -10.61 -16.01
CA ARG A 94 0.84 -11.21 -16.82
C ARG A 94 1.51 -12.40 -16.11
N ASN A 95 1.64 -12.35 -14.79
CA ASN A 95 2.34 -13.36 -14.01
C ASN A 95 1.45 -14.56 -13.63
N ALA A 96 0.12 -14.40 -13.60
CA ALA A 96 -0.81 -15.47 -13.28
C ALA A 96 -2.22 -15.22 -13.86
N ASP A 97 -2.94 -16.30 -14.17
CA ASP A 97 -4.38 -16.24 -14.40
C ASP A 97 -5.11 -16.06 -13.06
N CYS A 98 -5.46 -14.81 -12.76
CA CYS A 98 -6.00 -14.39 -11.47
C CYS A 98 -7.06 -13.29 -11.61
N ASN A 99 -7.81 -13.06 -10.54
CA ASN A 99 -8.66 -11.89 -10.41
C ASN A 99 -7.82 -10.74 -9.84
N VAL A 100 -7.89 -9.56 -10.44
CA VAL A 100 -7.36 -8.33 -9.84
C VAL A 100 -8.51 -7.37 -9.58
N ILE A 101 -8.69 -6.97 -8.33
CA ILE A 101 -9.76 -6.09 -7.87
C ILE A 101 -9.13 -4.78 -7.42
N GLN A 102 -9.38 -3.74 -8.19
CA GLN A 102 -9.02 -2.38 -7.80
C GLN A 102 -10.13 -1.81 -6.92
N VAL A 103 -9.76 -1.37 -5.71
CA VAL A 103 -10.68 -0.68 -4.78
C VAL A 103 -10.48 0.82 -4.94
N ASP A 104 -11.55 1.53 -5.22
CA ASP A 104 -11.59 3.00 -5.22
C ASP A 104 -12.48 3.50 -4.08
N TRP A 105 -11.89 4.26 -3.17
CA TRP A 105 -12.54 4.93 -2.04
C TRP A 105 -12.23 6.43 -2.03
N GLU A 106 -12.07 7.03 -3.22
CA GLU A 106 -11.67 8.43 -3.46
C GLU A 106 -12.47 9.43 -2.61
N LYS A 107 -13.79 9.27 -2.51
CA LYS A 107 -14.65 10.23 -1.80
C LYS A 107 -14.33 10.29 -0.29
N PRO A 108 -14.30 9.18 0.48
CA PRO A 108 -13.82 9.20 1.86
C PRO A 108 -12.32 9.49 2.01
N ALA A 109 -11.50 9.20 0.99
CA ALA A 109 -10.06 9.47 0.99
C ALA A 109 -9.69 10.95 0.81
N ARG A 110 -10.61 11.79 0.29
CA ARG A 110 -10.39 13.23 0.10
C ARG A 110 -10.86 14.11 1.26
N ALA A 111 -11.33 13.50 2.35
CA ALA A 111 -11.64 14.23 3.57
C ALA A 111 -10.35 14.70 4.29
N ALA A 112 -10.55 15.49 5.35
CA ALA A 112 -9.56 15.75 6.39
C ALA A 112 -8.74 14.50 6.73
N TYR A 113 -7.42 14.63 6.92
CA TYR A 113 -6.55 13.47 7.16
C TYR A 113 -7.09 12.57 8.29
N VAL A 114 -7.43 13.15 9.43
CA VAL A 114 -7.95 12.41 10.60
C VAL A 114 -9.27 11.72 10.26
N SER A 115 -10.18 12.39 9.54
CA SER A 115 -11.44 11.79 9.10
C SER A 115 -11.20 10.63 8.12
N SER A 116 -10.32 10.79 7.13
CA SER A 116 -9.94 9.72 6.21
C SER A 116 -9.26 8.55 6.92
N ALA A 117 -8.42 8.83 7.92
CA ALA A 117 -7.79 7.81 8.76
C ALA A 117 -8.83 7.04 9.58
N ILE A 118 -9.82 7.71 10.18
CA ILE A 118 -10.95 7.07 10.87
C ILE A 118 -11.76 6.20 9.89
N ASN A 119 -12.01 6.71 8.68
CA ASN A 119 -12.80 6.00 7.67
C ASN A 119 -12.15 4.69 7.21
N THR A 120 -10.82 4.52 7.35
CA THR A 120 -10.11 3.29 6.92
C THR A 120 -10.73 2.02 7.49
N LYS A 121 -11.20 2.05 8.74
CA LYS A 121 -11.88 0.91 9.38
C LYS A 121 -13.19 0.55 8.67
N LEU A 122 -14.01 1.57 8.34
CA LEU A 122 -15.27 1.40 7.62
C LEU A 122 -15.02 0.86 6.19
N ILE A 123 -13.99 1.35 5.51
CA ILE A 123 -13.61 0.84 4.18
C ILE A 123 -13.13 -0.62 4.28
N GLY A 124 -12.34 -0.96 5.31
CA GLY A 124 -11.91 -2.32 5.58
C GLY A 124 -13.09 -3.27 5.80
N ASP A 125 -14.10 -2.85 6.58
CA ASP A 125 -15.33 -3.61 6.80
C ASP A 125 -16.11 -3.84 5.49
N LYS A 126 -16.17 -2.84 4.59
CA LYS A 126 -16.80 -2.99 3.27
C LYS A 126 -16.05 -3.95 2.35
N ILE A 127 -14.71 -3.91 2.33
CA ILE A 127 -13.90 -4.86 1.55
C ILE A 127 -14.08 -6.28 2.10
N ALA A 128 -14.04 -6.45 3.42
CA ALA A 128 -14.25 -7.75 4.05
C ALA A 128 -15.64 -8.30 3.70
N LYS A 129 -16.68 -7.46 3.79
CA LYS A 129 -18.04 -7.82 3.38
C LYS A 129 -18.07 -8.26 1.91
N PHE A 130 -17.49 -7.47 1.01
CA PHE A 130 -17.38 -7.80 -0.41
C PHE A 130 -16.73 -9.19 -0.64
N LEU A 131 -15.60 -9.47 0.00
CA LEU A 131 -14.91 -10.77 -0.11
C LEU A 131 -15.78 -11.93 0.40
N THR A 132 -16.47 -11.74 1.54
CA THR A 132 -17.32 -12.79 2.14
C THR A 132 -18.63 -13.05 1.38
N ASP A 133 -19.20 -12.01 0.76
CA ASP A 133 -20.42 -12.11 -0.02
C ASP A 133 -20.16 -12.73 -1.40
N THR A 134 -19.01 -12.42 -2.01
CA THR A 134 -18.55 -13.03 -3.27
C THR A 134 -18.06 -14.47 -3.11
N LYS A 135 -17.93 -14.97 -1.88
CA LYS A 135 -17.46 -16.33 -1.55
C LYS A 135 -16.04 -16.61 -2.04
N ILE A 136 -15.21 -15.59 -2.14
CA ILE A 136 -13.77 -15.76 -2.43
C ILE A 136 -13.13 -16.44 -1.21
N PRO A 137 -12.44 -17.57 -1.37
CA PRO A 137 -11.77 -18.24 -0.25
C PRO A 137 -10.69 -17.31 0.35
N PRO A 138 -10.66 -17.08 1.67
CA PRO A 138 -9.68 -16.17 2.28
C PRO A 138 -8.22 -16.51 1.94
N HIS A 139 -7.87 -17.79 1.93
CA HIS A 139 -6.52 -18.27 1.56
C HIS A 139 -6.13 -17.99 0.09
N ASN A 140 -7.06 -17.56 -0.77
CA ASN A 140 -6.75 -17.14 -2.15
C ASN A 140 -6.52 -15.63 -2.27
N VAL A 141 -6.68 -14.86 -1.18
CA VAL A 141 -6.65 -13.39 -1.19
C VAL A 141 -5.25 -12.86 -0.86
N HIS A 142 -4.74 -11.99 -1.73
CA HIS A 142 -3.59 -11.13 -1.46
C HIS A 142 -4.01 -9.67 -1.60
N MET A 143 -3.94 -8.88 -0.53
CA MET A 143 -4.22 -7.45 -0.57
C MET A 143 -2.93 -6.62 -0.61
N VAL A 144 -2.90 -5.58 -1.42
CA VAL A 144 -1.80 -4.61 -1.52
C VAL A 144 -2.36 -3.23 -1.23
N GLY A 145 -1.90 -2.62 -0.13
CA GLY A 145 -2.39 -1.31 0.32
C GLY A 145 -1.28 -0.30 0.45
N HIS A 146 -1.44 0.89 -0.12
CA HIS A 146 -0.50 2.01 0.02
C HIS A 146 -0.99 3.04 1.05
N SER A 147 -0.10 3.54 1.91
CA SER A 147 -0.43 4.60 2.88
C SER A 147 -1.60 4.18 3.79
N LEU A 148 -2.69 4.97 3.84
CA LEU A 148 -3.94 4.60 4.52
C LEU A 148 -4.53 3.26 4.01
N GLY A 149 -4.31 2.93 2.73
CA GLY A 149 -4.73 1.67 2.12
C GLY A 149 -4.11 0.44 2.78
N ALA A 150 -2.91 0.55 3.36
CA ALA A 150 -2.29 -0.54 4.10
C ALA A 150 -3.08 -0.88 5.37
N HIS A 151 -3.57 0.14 6.08
CA HIS A 151 -4.43 -0.05 7.25
C HIS A 151 -5.81 -0.55 6.86
N ILE A 152 -6.37 -0.08 5.75
CA ILE A 152 -7.61 -0.64 5.17
C ILE A 152 -7.46 -2.14 4.92
N ALA A 153 -6.35 -2.58 4.34
CA ALA A 153 -6.06 -4.01 4.14
C ALA A 153 -5.99 -4.78 5.47
N GLY A 154 -5.34 -4.21 6.49
CA GLY A 154 -5.29 -4.79 7.84
C GLY A 154 -6.68 -4.95 8.47
N PHE A 155 -7.49 -3.89 8.45
CA PHE A 155 -8.87 -3.94 8.94
C PHE A 155 -9.74 -4.95 8.19
N ALA A 156 -9.61 -5.02 6.86
CA ALA A 156 -10.31 -6.01 6.06
C ALA A 156 -9.86 -7.44 6.42
N GLY A 157 -8.57 -7.70 6.58
CA GLY A 157 -8.04 -9.01 6.99
C GLY A 157 -8.57 -9.46 8.35
N LYS A 158 -8.51 -8.57 9.35
CA LYS A 158 -9.11 -8.78 10.68
C LYS A 158 -10.59 -9.15 10.57
N ARG A 159 -11.35 -8.39 9.78
CA ARG A 159 -12.79 -8.59 9.66
C ARG A 159 -13.13 -9.89 8.93
N VAL A 160 -12.38 -10.26 7.88
CA VAL A 160 -12.51 -11.56 7.21
C VAL A 160 -12.26 -12.70 8.20
N TYR A 161 -11.20 -12.62 9.00
CA TYR A 161 -10.90 -13.64 10.02
C TYR A 161 -12.03 -13.74 11.06
N GLN A 162 -12.52 -12.62 11.57
CA GLN A 162 -13.65 -12.60 12.52
C GLN A 162 -14.93 -13.27 11.98
N VAL A 163 -15.20 -13.13 10.68
CA VAL A 163 -16.42 -13.66 10.05
C VAL A 163 -16.26 -15.11 9.62
N THR A 164 -15.07 -15.52 9.19
CA THR A 164 -14.85 -16.81 8.53
C THR A 164 -14.02 -17.80 9.35
N GLY A 165 -13.34 -17.35 10.41
CA GLY A 165 -12.36 -18.13 11.16
C GLY A 165 -11.07 -18.43 10.37
N THR A 166 -10.92 -17.89 9.15
CA THR A 166 -9.78 -18.16 8.26
C THR A 166 -9.08 -16.85 7.91
N LYS A 167 -7.76 -16.81 8.07
CA LYS A 167 -6.96 -15.65 7.67
C LYS A 167 -6.90 -15.57 6.14
N ILE A 168 -6.70 -14.36 5.63
CA ILE A 168 -6.32 -14.21 4.22
C ILE A 168 -4.85 -14.57 4.04
N SER A 169 -4.47 -14.97 2.82
CA SER A 169 -3.10 -15.46 2.59
C SER A 169 -2.04 -14.39 2.77
N ARG A 170 -2.24 -13.17 2.21
CA ARG A 170 -1.18 -12.16 2.24
C ARG A 170 -1.70 -10.73 2.30
N ILE A 171 -1.01 -9.88 3.05
CA ILE A 171 -1.11 -8.42 2.94
C ILE A 171 0.28 -7.86 2.63
N THR A 172 0.38 -7.06 1.56
CA THR A 172 1.54 -6.19 1.34
C THR A 172 1.19 -4.76 1.74
N GLY A 173 1.85 -4.22 2.77
CA GLY A 173 1.77 -2.82 3.19
C GLY A 173 2.83 -1.96 2.51
N LEU A 174 2.42 -1.05 1.64
CA LEU A 174 3.31 -0.12 0.93
C LEU A 174 3.37 1.20 1.70
N ASP A 175 4.42 1.35 2.50
CA ASP A 175 4.68 2.49 3.39
C ASP A 175 3.43 2.90 4.21
N PRO A 176 2.95 2.05 5.14
CA PRO A 176 1.72 2.29 5.89
C PRO A 176 1.75 3.63 6.62
N ALA A 177 0.65 4.36 6.63
CA ALA A 177 0.62 5.73 7.10
C ALA A 177 0.93 5.87 8.62
N GLY A 178 1.89 6.72 8.96
CA GLY A 178 2.33 6.98 10.33
C GLY A 178 1.34 7.82 11.15
N PRO A 179 0.98 9.04 10.74
CA PRO A 179 0.09 9.89 11.52
C PRO A 179 -1.26 9.17 11.81
N TYR A 180 -1.88 9.43 12.98
CA TYR A 180 -3.04 8.69 13.52
C TYR A 180 -2.79 7.22 13.95
N PHE A 181 -1.93 6.47 13.27
CA PHE A 181 -1.70 5.04 13.56
C PHE A 181 -0.47 4.78 14.43
N GLN A 182 0.54 5.65 14.37
CA GLN A 182 1.79 5.53 15.13
C GLN A 182 1.54 5.64 16.65
N GLU A 183 0.61 6.49 17.08
CA GLU A 183 0.18 6.58 18.49
C GLU A 183 -0.58 5.33 18.96
N ARG A 184 -1.09 4.53 18.01
CA ARG A 184 -1.83 3.28 18.24
C ARG A 184 -0.94 2.05 18.06
N ILE A 185 0.38 2.20 18.07
CA ILE A 185 1.30 1.09 17.81
C ILE A 185 1.09 -0.08 18.79
N PHE A 186 0.66 0.21 20.02
CA PHE A 186 0.37 -0.80 21.05
C PHE A 186 -1.06 -1.38 21.00
N VAL A 187 -1.89 -0.94 20.05
CA VAL A 187 -3.26 -1.40 19.86
C VAL A 187 -3.39 -2.03 18.48
N GLU A 188 -3.00 -3.30 18.38
CA GLU A 188 -2.93 -4.09 17.13
C GLU A 188 -4.27 -4.08 16.36
N SER A 189 -5.39 -4.01 17.09
CA SER A 189 -6.75 -3.96 16.54
C SER A 189 -7.08 -2.65 15.80
N GLU A 190 -6.23 -1.61 15.90
CA GLU A 190 -6.48 -0.27 15.36
C GLU A 190 -5.51 0.16 14.24
N ARG A 191 -4.76 -0.78 13.66
CA ARG A 191 -3.83 -0.52 12.53
C ARG A 191 -3.66 -1.79 11.68
N LEU A 192 -2.74 -1.76 10.72
CA LEU A 192 -2.21 -2.98 10.11
C LEU A 192 -1.31 -3.68 11.13
N ASP A 193 -1.43 -4.99 11.24
CA ASP A 193 -0.62 -5.83 12.12
C ASP A 193 -0.26 -7.17 11.45
N LYS A 194 0.84 -7.79 11.89
CA LYS A 194 1.34 -9.08 11.39
C LYS A 194 0.32 -10.21 11.47
N GLU A 195 -0.65 -10.12 12.38
CA GLU A 195 -1.68 -11.16 12.56
C GLU A 195 -2.86 -11.05 11.57
N ASP A 196 -2.91 -10.01 10.74
CA ASP A 196 -4.05 -9.72 9.85
C ASP A 196 -4.16 -10.64 8.62
N ALA A 197 -3.11 -11.40 8.34
CA ALA A 197 -3.01 -12.39 7.28
C ALA A 197 -2.07 -13.52 7.70
N ASP A 198 -1.96 -14.58 6.90
CA ASP A 198 -0.92 -15.60 7.11
C ASP A 198 0.47 -14.96 6.96
N VAL A 199 0.63 -14.06 5.98
CA VAL A 199 1.85 -13.27 5.80
C VAL A 199 1.53 -11.79 5.60
N VAL A 200 2.16 -10.94 6.40
CA VAL A 200 2.13 -9.49 6.21
C VAL A 200 3.54 -9.00 5.91
N ASP A 201 3.80 -8.55 4.68
CA ASP A 201 5.07 -7.93 4.31
C ASP A 201 4.91 -6.41 4.10
N VAL A 202 5.81 -5.64 4.68
CA VAL A 202 5.70 -4.17 4.72
C VAL A 202 6.94 -3.55 4.10
N ILE A 203 6.77 -2.62 3.17
CA ILE A 203 7.87 -1.86 2.56
C ILE A 203 7.87 -0.45 3.15
N HIS A 204 8.85 -0.15 3.99
CA HIS A 204 9.05 1.18 4.57
C HIS A 204 9.97 2.02 3.69
N THR A 205 9.52 3.21 3.34
CA THR A 205 10.27 4.18 2.52
C THR A 205 10.25 5.59 3.10
N ASP A 206 9.29 5.90 3.99
CA ASP A 206 9.14 7.22 4.60
C ASP A 206 8.83 7.18 6.11
N ALA A 207 9.41 6.21 6.80
CA ALA A 207 9.24 6.00 8.24
C ALA A 207 9.59 7.26 9.07
N GLY A 208 8.60 7.74 9.84
CA GLY A 208 8.74 8.90 10.72
C GLY A 208 8.41 10.24 10.08
N ALA A 209 8.16 10.26 8.76
CA ALA A 209 7.48 11.36 8.08
C ALA A 209 6.03 10.92 7.78
N TYR A 210 5.72 10.45 6.58
CA TYR A 210 4.37 9.95 6.27
C TYR A 210 4.16 8.48 6.64
N GLY A 211 5.22 7.68 6.79
CA GLY A 211 5.15 6.25 7.10
C GLY A 211 5.32 5.91 8.59
N VAL A 212 4.79 4.77 9.02
CA VAL A 212 5.03 4.19 10.36
C VAL A 212 6.51 3.86 10.56
N VAL A 213 7.00 4.05 11.78
CA VAL A 213 8.40 3.79 12.12
C VAL A 213 8.66 2.34 12.47
N PHE A 214 7.78 1.76 13.28
CA PHE A 214 7.99 0.46 13.88
C PHE A 214 7.61 -0.67 12.92
N PRO A 215 8.25 -1.85 13.06
CA PRO A 215 7.86 -3.02 12.30
C PRO A 215 6.44 -3.43 12.72
N ILE A 216 5.57 -3.65 11.73
CA ILE A 216 4.18 -4.06 11.93
C ILE A 216 3.78 -5.26 11.08
N GLY A 217 4.73 -5.87 10.37
CA GLY A 217 4.51 -7.06 9.55
C GLY A 217 5.10 -8.34 10.13
N THR A 218 4.82 -9.45 9.44
CA THR A 218 5.61 -10.68 9.51
C THR A 218 7.03 -10.41 9.02
N LEU A 219 7.16 -9.63 7.95
CA LEU A 219 8.40 -9.17 7.34
C LEU A 219 8.36 -7.66 7.08
N ASP A 220 9.31 -6.91 7.64
CA ASP A 220 9.40 -5.46 7.40
C ASP A 220 10.68 -5.13 6.61
N ILE A 221 10.51 -4.61 5.40
CA ILE A 221 11.54 -4.25 4.44
C ILE A 221 11.81 -2.75 4.54
N TYR A 222 12.91 -2.36 5.19
CA TYR A 222 13.36 -0.98 5.29
C TYR A 222 14.29 -0.65 4.13
N VAL A 223 13.75 0.01 3.11
CA VAL A 223 14.47 0.36 1.89
C VAL A 223 15.23 1.67 2.09
N ASN A 224 16.55 1.66 1.89
CA ASN A 224 17.44 2.80 2.13
C ASN A 224 17.27 3.38 3.55
N LYS A 225 17.33 2.51 4.57
CA LYS A 225 17.03 2.81 6.00
C LYS A 225 15.54 3.06 6.30
N GLY A 226 14.69 2.94 5.29
CA GLY A 226 13.24 3.11 5.35
C GLY A 226 12.76 4.53 5.64
N ARG A 227 13.60 5.55 5.48
CA ARG A 227 13.30 6.95 5.79
C ARG A 227 13.41 7.84 4.56
N ALA A 228 12.74 8.98 4.57
CA ALA A 228 13.06 10.05 3.65
C ALA A 228 14.44 10.71 3.94
N PRO A 229 15.06 11.31 2.90
CA PRO A 229 14.69 11.16 1.50
C PRO A 229 15.16 9.82 0.93
N GLN A 230 14.30 9.16 0.15
CA GLN A 230 14.73 8.02 -0.67
C GLN A 230 15.65 8.49 -1.81
N PRO A 231 16.60 7.68 -2.29
CA PRO A 231 17.43 8.02 -3.45
C PRO A 231 16.59 8.45 -4.66
N GLY A 232 16.93 9.60 -5.23
CA GLY A 232 16.20 10.19 -6.36
C GLY A 232 14.95 11.00 -5.97
N CYS A 233 14.60 11.08 -4.68
CA CYS A 233 13.66 12.05 -4.16
C CYS A 233 14.43 13.26 -3.62
N ALA A 234 14.25 14.44 -4.23
CA ALA A 234 14.86 15.68 -3.77
C ALA A 234 13.78 16.55 -3.10
N TYR A 235 14.13 17.19 -1.98
CA TYR A 235 13.37 18.34 -1.50
C TYR A 235 13.71 19.52 -2.42
N ASP A 236 12.92 19.68 -3.48
CA ASP A 236 13.08 20.83 -4.36
C ASP A 236 12.42 22.06 -3.71
N PHE A 237 13.20 22.81 -2.94
CA PHE A 237 12.76 24.09 -2.37
C PHE A 237 12.64 25.20 -3.45
N SER A 238 12.99 24.91 -4.71
CA SER A 238 12.75 25.77 -5.87
C SER A 238 11.49 25.37 -6.65
N ALA A 239 10.62 24.55 -6.07
CA ALA A 239 9.33 24.19 -6.64
C ALA A 239 8.58 25.44 -7.14
N ASN A 240 8.18 25.40 -8.41
CA ASN A 240 7.55 26.54 -9.09
C ASN A 240 6.04 26.62 -8.81
N SER A 241 5.51 25.64 -8.05
CA SER A 241 4.10 25.59 -7.62
C SER A 241 3.95 24.81 -6.31
N VAL A 242 2.83 25.02 -5.61
CA VAL A 242 2.49 24.26 -4.40
C VAL A 242 2.24 22.77 -4.72
N GLY A 243 1.67 22.46 -5.89
CA GLY A 243 1.51 21.09 -6.37
C GLY A 243 2.87 20.37 -6.52
N GLU A 244 3.84 21.01 -7.16
CA GLU A 244 5.20 20.47 -7.31
C GLU A 244 5.91 20.29 -5.96
N PHE A 245 5.70 21.21 -5.01
CA PHE A 245 6.23 21.07 -3.65
C PHE A 245 5.63 19.86 -2.92
N VAL A 246 4.32 19.66 -3.02
CA VAL A 246 3.60 18.54 -2.40
C VAL A 246 4.01 17.22 -3.05
N GLU A 247 4.11 17.16 -4.38
CA GLU A 247 4.62 16.00 -5.12
C GLU A 247 6.00 15.57 -4.63
N ASN A 248 6.92 16.54 -4.52
CA ASN A 248 8.27 16.27 -4.07
C ASN A 248 8.30 15.79 -2.60
N SER A 249 7.43 16.33 -1.75
CA SER A 249 7.26 15.86 -0.37
C SER A 249 6.79 14.40 -0.31
N PHE A 250 5.86 14.00 -1.17
CA PHE A 250 5.31 12.63 -1.24
C PHE A 250 6.19 11.63 -2.00
N CYS A 251 7.31 12.05 -2.60
CA CYS A 251 8.16 11.17 -3.41
C CYS A 251 8.65 9.94 -2.64
N SER A 252 9.18 10.13 -1.43
CA SER A 252 9.68 9.01 -0.59
C SER A 252 8.55 8.10 -0.15
N HIS A 253 7.37 8.65 0.14
CA HIS A 253 6.19 7.88 0.51
C HIS A 253 5.67 7.02 -0.67
N SER A 254 5.77 7.55 -1.88
CA SER A 254 5.33 6.88 -3.11
C SER A 254 6.36 5.88 -3.66
N ARG A 255 7.61 5.91 -3.17
CA ARG A 255 8.66 4.97 -3.61
C ARG A 255 8.34 3.52 -3.31
N SER A 256 7.57 3.25 -2.25
CA SER A 256 7.13 1.89 -1.90
C SER A 256 6.33 1.22 -3.03
N THR A 257 5.46 1.96 -3.74
CA THR A 257 4.73 1.42 -4.89
C THR A 257 5.67 1.09 -6.04
N ALA A 258 6.60 1.98 -6.37
CA ALA A 258 7.58 1.76 -7.44
C ALA A 258 8.51 0.57 -7.16
N TYR A 259 8.96 0.40 -5.90
CA TYR A 259 9.76 -0.75 -5.50
C TYR A 259 8.96 -2.05 -5.57
N PHE A 260 7.71 -2.04 -5.11
CA PHE A 260 6.84 -3.22 -5.21
C PHE A 260 6.56 -3.61 -6.66
N THR A 261 6.26 -2.65 -7.54
CA THR A 261 6.09 -2.86 -8.98
C THR A 261 7.31 -3.54 -9.59
N GLU A 262 8.52 -3.07 -9.29
CA GLU A 262 9.74 -3.72 -9.79
C GLU A 262 9.98 -5.10 -9.17
N TRP A 263 9.62 -5.28 -7.89
CA TRP A 263 9.80 -6.54 -7.19
C TRP A 263 8.95 -7.67 -7.77
N ILE A 264 7.67 -7.39 -8.05
CA ILE A 264 6.77 -8.35 -8.72
C ILE A 264 7.09 -8.49 -10.23
N ASN A 265 7.90 -7.59 -10.80
CA ASN A 265 8.42 -7.68 -12.16
C ASN A 265 9.79 -8.40 -12.23
N GLY A 266 10.15 -9.18 -11.21
CA GLY A 266 11.39 -9.95 -11.17
C GLY A 266 12.60 -9.20 -10.63
N GLY A 267 12.41 -8.04 -10.02
CA GLY A 267 13.45 -7.40 -9.20
C GLY A 267 13.71 -8.21 -7.92
N ILE A 268 14.90 -8.06 -7.35
CA ILE A 268 15.33 -8.78 -6.15
C ILE A 268 15.74 -7.78 -5.08
N PHE A 269 15.19 -7.93 -3.87
CA PHE A 269 15.74 -7.27 -2.69
C PHE A 269 16.93 -8.07 -2.15
N THR A 270 18.11 -7.44 -2.09
CA THR A 270 19.24 -8.00 -1.33
C THR A 270 19.12 -7.55 0.12
N CYS A 271 18.46 -8.39 0.91
CA CYS A 271 18.04 -8.12 2.27
C CYS A 271 19.09 -8.57 3.28
N ARG A 272 19.65 -7.61 4.04
CA ARG A 272 20.36 -7.94 5.28
C ARG A 272 19.32 -8.14 6.39
N MET A 273 19.13 -9.39 6.82
CA MET A 273 18.07 -9.81 7.74
C MET A 273 18.47 -9.60 9.19
N CYS A 274 17.60 -8.97 9.97
CA CYS A 274 17.73 -8.77 11.41
C CYS A 274 16.53 -9.42 12.11
N ARG A 275 16.77 -10.02 13.30
CA ARG A 275 15.73 -10.77 14.02
C ARG A 275 14.69 -9.86 14.70
N SER A 276 15.06 -8.63 15.01
CA SER A 276 14.19 -7.67 15.70
C SER A 276 14.66 -6.24 15.46
N TRP A 277 13.81 -5.29 15.85
CA TRP A 277 14.12 -3.86 15.81
C TRP A 277 15.39 -3.50 16.59
N ALA A 278 15.66 -4.16 17.72
CA ALA A 278 16.90 -3.94 18.47
C ALA A 278 18.14 -4.31 17.66
N TYR A 279 18.13 -5.48 16.99
CA TYR A 279 19.22 -5.93 16.11
C TYR A 279 19.42 -4.99 14.91
N TYR A 280 18.31 -4.46 14.37
CA TYR A 280 18.33 -3.41 13.35
C TYR A 280 19.06 -2.15 13.86
N VAL A 281 18.68 -1.63 15.02
CA VAL A 281 19.25 -0.40 15.60
C VAL A 281 20.76 -0.54 15.90
N ILE A 282 21.20 -1.68 16.44
CA ILE A 282 22.62 -1.91 16.76
C ILE A 282 23.43 -2.44 15.58
N ASN A 283 22.83 -2.53 14.39
CA ASN A 283 23.50 -2.95 13.15
C ASN A 283 24.08 -4.39 13.19
N LEU A 284 23.52 -5.26 14.04
CA LEU A 284 23.89 -6.67 14.12
C LEU A 284 22.85 -7.50 13.38
N CYS A 285 23.09 -7.82 12.12
CA CYS A 285 22.13 -8.55 11.29
C CYS A 285 22.85 -9.78 10.68
N PRO A 286 22.49 -11.00 11.10
CA PRO A 286 23.37 -12.17 10.97
C PRO A 286 23.50 -12.73 9.55
N ARG A 287 22.60 -12.38 8.63
CA ARG A 287 22.58 -12.98 7.28
C ARG A 287 22.10 -12.00 6.22
N THR A 288 22.51 -12.25 4.98
CA THR A 288 21.97 -11.60 3.79
C THR A 288 21.23 -12.63 2.94
N VAL A 289 20.05 -12.27 2.45
CA VAL A 289 19.24 -13.09 1.55
C VAL A 289 18.92 -12.32 0.29
N LYS A 290 18.82 -13.02 -0.84
CA LYS A 290 18.17 -12.49 -2.04
C LYS A 290 16.70 -12.86 -1.94
N LEU A 291 15.81 -11.87 -2.00
CA LEU A 291 14.39 -12.03 -1.78
C LEU A 291 13.63 -11.59 -3.03
N ALA A 292 13.13 -12.55 -3.81
CA ALA A 292 12.14 -12.33 -4.87
C ALA A 292 10.72 -12.25 -4.27
N ALA A 293 9.78 -11.65 -5.00
CA ALA A 293 8.42 -11.43 -4.49
C ALA A 293 7.67 -12.74 -4.17
N ASN A 294 7.99 -13.81 -4.90
CA ASN A 294 7.40 -15.14 -4.73
C ASN A 294 8.06 -15.95 -3.60
N ASP A 295 9.20 -15.50 -3.07
CA ASP A 295 9.88 -16.19 -1.97
C ASP A 295 9.20 -15.91 -0.62
N VAL A 296 8.44 -14.81 -0.51
CA VAL A 296 7.78 -14.37 0.72
C VAL A 296 6.75 -15.39 1.19
N ASN A 297 6.96 -15.92 2.38
CA ASN A 297 6.11 -16.88 3.07
C ASN A 297 6.25 -16.72 4.59
N GLU A 298 5.48 -17.48 5.37
CA GLU A 298 5.41 -17.43 6.84
C GLU A 298 6.77 -17.63 7.54
N ASN A 299 7.73 -18.29 6.89
CA ASN A 299 9.06 -18.57 7.48
C ASN A 299 10.07 -17.42 7.27
N ILE A 300 9.78 -16.46 6.39
CA ILE A 300 10.66 -15.30 6.18
C ILE A 300 10.15 -14.17 7.07
N THR A 301 10.66 -14.12 8.30
CA THR A 301 10.21 -13.17 9.31
C THR A 301 11.29 -12.17 9.73
N GLY A 302 10.85 -11.08 10.36
CA GLY A 302 11.72 -10.06 10.96
C GLY A 302 11.97 -8.89 10.04
N ILE A 303 13.16 -8.30 10.11
CA ILE A 303 13.48 -7.06 9.40
C ILE A 303 14.44 -7.34 8.25
N CYS A 304 14.07 -6.94 7.04
CA CYS A 304 14.97 -6.85 5.90
C CYS A 304 15.48 -5.40 5.76
N ILE A 305 16.80 -5.21 5.72
CA ILE A 305 17.41 -3.94 5.34
C ILE A 305 17.96 -4.07 3.93
N THR A 306 17.63 -3.14 3.05
CA THR A 306 18.10 -3.16 1.66
C THR A 306 18.42 -1.75 1.18
N THR A 307 19.18 -1.65 0.08
CA THR A 307 19.53 -0.41 -0.58
C THR A 307 19.21 -0.50 -2.06
N THR A 308 18.75 0.59 -2.66
CA THR A 308 18.37 0.65 -4.07
C THR A 308 19.08 1.79 -4.79
N ARG A 309 19.00 1.79 -6.12
CA ARG A 309 19.41 2.94 -6.93
C ARG A 309 18.41 4.10 -6.76
N GLY A 310 18.82 5.31 -7.17
CA GLY A 310 17.94 6.49 -7.21
C GLY A 310 17.19 6.69 -8.53
N VAL A 311 17.47 5.86 -9.53
CA VAL A 311 16.82 5.86 -10.85
C VAL A 311 16.44 4.44 -11.24
N ARG A 312 15.44 4.29 -12.12
CA ARG A 312 14.99 2.98 -12.60
C ARG A 312 16.08 2.28 -13.44
N PRO A 313 16.19 0.94 -13.40
CA PRO A 313 15.52 0.08 -12.41
C PRO A 313 16.08 0.37 -11.02
N PHE A 314 15.23 0.49 -9.99
CA PHE A 314 15.70 0.70 -8.62
C PHE A 314 16.29 -0.56 -8.02
N LEU A 315 15.60 -1.69 -8.24
CA LEU A 315 16.03 -3.00 -7.78
C LEU A 315 17.09 -3.60 -8.72
N TYR A 316 17.82 -4.58 -8.19
CA TYR A 316 18.74 -5.40 -8.95
C TYR A 316 17.97 -6.59 -9.53
N HIS A 317 18.32 -7.01 -10.73
CA HIS A 317 17.80 -8.21 -11.40
C HIS A 317 18.90 -9.27 -11.42
#